data_AF-A0A317J6E3-F1
#
_entry.id   AF-A0A317J6E3-F1
#
_cell.length_a   1.000
_cell.length_b   1.000
_cell.length_c   1.000
_cell.angle_alpha   90.00
_cell.angle_beta   90.00
_cell.angle_gamma   90.00
#
_symmetry.space_group_name_H-M   'P 1'
#
loop_
_entity.id
_entity.type
_entity.pdbx_description
1 polymer ?
#
loop_
_entity_poly.entity_id
_entity_poly.type
_entity_poly.pdbx_seq_one_letter_code
_entity_poly.pdbx_strand_id
1 'polypeptide(L)'
;MQKNFLIGMDVGSTTVKSVVIDAATDEIVWRDYQRHDTKQPEKVLEFCKRFDSEIDGFSAAHSRMFITGSGGNGLTKFLGAKFVQEVNAVSLAVERMYPECGSVIELGGQDAKIIIFKKDPETGRKKKIPSMNDKCAGGTGAVIDKINAKLR
;
A
#
# COMPACT_ATOMS: atom_id res chain seq x y z
N MET A 1 -16.91 24.48 -2.64
CA MET A 1 -17.46 23.12 -2.47
C MET A 1 -16.56 22.39 -1.50
N GLN A 2 -17.12 21.57 -0.61
CA GLN A 2 -16.33 20.79 0.35
C GLN A 2 -15.67 19.62 -0.39
N LYS A 3 -14.34 19.49 -0.31
CA LYS A 3 -13.58 18.41 -0.97
C LYS A 3 -13.71 17.12 -0.16
N ASN A 4 -13.87 15.99 -0.87
CA ASN A 4 -13.86 14.66 -0.27
C ASN A 4 -12.57 13.95 -0.68
N PHE A 5 -11.95 13.21 0.23
CA PHE A 5 -10.67 12.54 -0.04
C PHE A 5 -10.76 11.02 0.15
N LEU A 6 -10.03 10.29 -0.69
CA LEU A 6 -9.78 8.86 -0.48
C LEU A 6 -8.30 8.67 -0.15
N ILE A 7 -8.04 7.96 0.95
CA ILE A 7 -6.70 7.74 1.47
C ILE A 7 -6.38 6.25 1.36
N GLY A 8 -5.31 5.92 0.66
CA GLY A 8 -4.68 4.60 0.68
C GLY A 8 -3.43 4.64 1.53
N MET A 9 -3.29 3.72 2.48
CA MET A 9 -2.09 3.61 3.32
C MET A 9 -1.59 2.16 3.34
N ASP A 10 -0.30 1.95 3.08
CA ASP A 10 0.37 0.66 3.17
C ASP A 10 1.39 0.72 4.31
N VAL A 11 1.08 0.00 5.39
CA VAL A 11 1.95 -0.14 6.56
C VAL A 11 2.66 -1.49 6.46
N GLY A 12 3.80 -1.47 5.78
CA GLY A 12 4.64 -2.65 5.57
C GLY A 12 5.56 -2.95 6.76
N SER A 13 6.43 -3.94 6.60
CA SER A 13 7.38 -4.37 7.65
C SER A 13 8.55 -3.42 7.89
N THR A 14 8.86 -2.55 6.93
CA THR A 14 9.97 -1.58 7.03
C THR A 14 9.53 -0.13 6.81
N THR A 15 8.42 0.10 6.11
CA THR A 15 8.01 1.42 5.62
C THR A 15 6.52 1.65 5.75
N VAL A 16 6.13 2.90 5.91
CA VAL A 16 4.76 3.39 5.72
C VAL A 16 4.72 4.16 4.41
N LYS A 17 3.75 3.84 3.56
CA LYS A 17 3.44 4.62 2.34
C LYS A 17 2.00 5.08 2.41
N SER A 18 1.72 6.25 1.86
CA SER A 18 0.33 6.67 1.67
C SER A 18 0.17 7.53 0.44
N VAL A 19 -1.03 7.48 -0.12
CA VAL A 19 -1.52 8.31 -1.22
C VAL A 19 -2.87 8.86 -0.80
N VAL A 20 -3.10 10.15 -1.05
CA VAL A 20 -4.40 10.80 -0.91
C VAL A 20 -4.82 11.30 -2.29
N ILE A 21 -6.05 10.98 -2.67
CA ILE A 21 -6.66 11.45 -3.91
C ILE A 21 -7.88 12.31 -3.63
N ASP A 22 -8.11 13.31 -4.47
CA ASP A 22 -9.40 14.00 -4.54
C ASP A 22 -10.45 13.03 -5.12
N ALA A 23 -11.53 12.80 -4.38
CA ALA A 23 -12.53 11.81 -4.75
C ALA A 23 -13.37 12.21 -5.97
N ALA A 24 -13.42 13.49 -6.33
CA ALA A 24 -14.18 13.99 -7.47
C ALA A 24 -13.37 13.92 -8.77
N THR A 25 -12.05 14.16 -8.69
CA THR A 25 -11.18 14.21 -9.88
C THR A 25 -10.31 12.98 -10.08
N ASP A 26 -10.17 12.13 -9.05
CA ASP A 26 -9.24 10.99 -9.02
C ASP A 26 -7.75 11.41 -9.06
N GLU A 27 -7.45 12.70 -8.92
CA GLU A 27 -6.08 13.22 -8.90
C GLU A 27 -5.39 12.94 -7.56
N ILE A 28 -4.12 12.55 -7.63
CA ILE A 28 -3.26 12.42 -6.46
C ILE A 28 -2.88 13.81 -5.95
N VAL A 29 -3.39 14.18 -4.79
CA VAL A 29 -3.11 15.47 -4.12
C VAL A 29 -1.98 15.37 -3.11
N TRP A 30 -1.67 14.16 -2.64
CA TRP A 30 -0.58 13.93 -1.68
C TRP A 30 -0.06 12.49 -1.80
N ARG A 31 1.25 12.30 -1.62
CA ARG A 31 1.85 10.98 -1.47
C ARG A 31 3.19 11.07 -0.74
N ASP A 32 3.51 10.04 0.04
CA ASP A 32 4.83 9.90 0.64
C ASP A 32 5.15 8.43 0.94
N TYR A 33 6.45 8.15 1.08
CA TYR A 33 7.07 6.87 1.37
C TYR A 33 8.17 7.10 2.41
N GLN A 34 8.02 6.54 3.60
CA GLN A 34 8.99 6.73 4.68
C GLN A 34 9.28 5.42 5.40
N ARG A 35 10.53 5.24 5.85
CA ARG A 35 10.85 4.18 6.82
C ARG A 35 10.17 4.52 8.15
N HIS A 36 9.61 3.51 8.79
CA HIS A 36 8.99 3.69 10.11
C HIS A 36 9.97 3.38 11.26
N ASP A 37 11.16 2.84 10.97
CA ASP A 37 12.22 2.56 11.94
C ASP A 37 11.71 1.87 13.22
N THR A 38 10.96 0.77 13.04
CA THR A 38 10.28 0.00 14.11
C THR A 38 9.15 0.70 14.86
N LYS A 39 8.79 1.94 14.50
CA LYS A 39 7.74 2.76 15.12
C LYS A 39 6.53 2.94 14.19
N GLN A 40 5.87 1.83 13.85
CA GLN A 40 4.76 1.83 12.89
C GLN A 40 3.60 2.76 13.31
N PRO A 41 3.04 2.67 14.55
CA PRO A 41 1.94 3.54 14.96
C PRO A 41 2.32 5.03 14.95
N GLU A 42 3.52 5.38 15.41
CA GLU A 42 4.00 6.76 15.46
C GLU A 42 4.20 7.34 14.07
N LYS A 43 4.77 6.55 13.13
CA LYS A 43 4.95 6.98 11.75
C LYS A 43 3.60 7.15 11.03
N VAL A 44 2.62 6.29 11.32
CA VAL A 44 1.25 6.45 10.82
C VAL A 44 0.61 7.73 11.37
N LEU A 45 0.75 8.00 12.67
CA LEU A 45 0.25 9.24 13.27
C LEU A 45 0.90 10.49 12.67
N GLU A 46 2.20 10.43 12.38
CA GLU A 46 2.92 11.50 11.67
C GLU A 46 2.31 11.75 10.29
N PHE A 47 2.04 10.71 9.51
CA PHE A 47 1.37 10.84 8.20
C PHE A 47 -0.01 11.47 8.35
N CYS A 48 -0.82 11.03 9.31
CA CYS A 48 -2.15 11.61 9.56
C CYS A 48 -2.07 13.11 9.87
N LYS A 49 -1.15 13.53 10.74
CA LYS A 49 -0.94 14.95 11.05
C LYS A 49 -0.50 15.76 9.83
N ARG A 50 0.28 15.14 8.94
CA ARG A 50 0.72 15.78 7.70
C ARG A 50 -0.41 15.96 6.70
N PHE A 51 -1.41 15.08 6.69
CA PHE A 51 -2.61 15.31 5.87
C PHE A 51 -3.31 16.61 6.27
N ASP A 52 -3.48 16.84 7.58
CA ASP A 52 -4.11 18.07 8.09
C ASP A 52 -3.31 19.34 7.75
N SER A 53 -1.98 19.27 7.71
CA SER A 53 -1.13 20.45 7.48
C SER A 53 -0.70 20.69 6.03
N GLU A 54 -0.65 19.64 5.20
CA GLU A 54 -0.06 19.69 3.85
C GLU A 54 -1.12 19.62 2.74
N ILE A 55 -2.36 19.23 3.05
CA ILE A 55 -3.42 19.07 2.05
C ILE A 55 -4.47 20.17 2.24
N ASP A 56 -4.58 21.05 1.24
CA ASP A 56 -5.53 22.15 1.27
C ASP A 56 -6.99 21.66 1.31
N GLY A 57 -7.74 22.17 2.29
CA GLY A 57 -9.13 21.81 2.53
C GLY A 57 -9.34 20.40 3.08
N PHE A 58 -8.29 19.75 3.62
CA PHE A 58 -8.41 18.43 4.22
C PHE A 58 -9.42 18.41 5.37
N SER A 59 -10.20 17.33 5.44
CA SER A 59 -11.10 17.07 6.54
C SER A 59 -11.26 15.57 6.74
N ALA A 60 -10.87 15.09 7.93
CA ALA A 60 -11.05 13.68 8.29
C ALA A 60 -12.52 13.23 8.21
N ALA A 61 -13.48 14.11 8.53
CA ALA A 61 -14.92 13.82 8.45
C ALA A 61 -15.42 13.60 7.02
N HIS A 62 -14.72 14.14 6.03
CA HIS A 62 -15.03 14.03 4.60
C HIS A 62 -14.05 13.12 3.86
N SER A 63 -13.30 12.31 4.60
CA SER A 63 -12.29 11.41 4.07
C SER A 63 -12.64 9.95 4.35
N ARG A 64 -12.27 9.05 3.45
CA ARG A 64 -12.33 7.60 3.68
C ARG A 64 -10.94 7.01 3.57
N MET A 65 -10.56 6.21 4.57
CA MET A 65 -9.25 5.58 4.62
C MET A 65 -9.32 4.07 4.41
N PHE A 66 -8.44 3.58 3.56
CA PHE A 66 -8.19 2.17 3.31
C PHE A 66 -6.75 1.86 3.66
N ILE A 67 -6.54 0.79 4.42
CA ILE A 67 -5.22 0.42 4.92
C ILE A 67 -4.90 -1.02 4.53
N THR A 68 -3.66 -1.25 4.10
CA THR A 68 -3.08 -2.56 3.79
C THR A 68 -1.74 -2.71 4.51
N GLY A 69 -1.02 -3.79 4.22
CA GLY A 69 0.30 -4.06 4.76
C GLY A 69 0.24 -4.88 6.05
N SER A 70 1.34 -5.59 6.34
CA SER A 70 1.45 -6.49 7.49
C SER A 70 1.28 -5.79 8.85
N GLY A 71 1.64 -4.50 8.94
CA GLY A 71 1.46 -3.69 10.15
C GLY A 71 0.14 -2.91 10.21
N GLY A 72 -0.67 -2.93 9.14
CA GLY A 72 -1.84 -2.06 9.00
C GLY A 72 -3.08 -2.54 9.76
N ASN A 73 -3.29 -3.86 9.84
CA ASN A 73 -4.56 -4.42 10.34
C ASN A 73 -4.87 -3.99 11.79
N GLY A 74 -3.85 -3.97 12.66
CA GLY A 74 -4.01 -3.57 14.06
C GLY A 74 -4.33 -2.08 14.27
N LEU A 75 -4.06 -1.24 13.26
CA LEU A 75 -4.26 0.21 13.33
C LEU A 75 -5.64 0.67 12.84
N THR A 76 -6.34 -0.20 12.11
CA THR A 76 -7.65 0.09 11.49
C THR A 76 -8.66 0.72 12.45
N LYS A 77 -8.81 0.15 13.65
CA LYS A 77 -9.78 0.60 14.67
C LYS A 77 -9.50 2.03 15.16
N PHE A 78 -8.23 2.39 15.31
CA PHE A 78 -7.83 3.73 15.77
C PHE A 78 -8.02 4.80 14.69
N LEU A 79 -7.97 4.41 13.42
CA LEU A 79 -8.07 5.31 12.27
C LEU A 79 -9.49 5.36 11.68
N GLY A 80 -10.41 4.49 12.11
CA GLY A 80 -11.68 4.29 11.42
C GLY A 80 -11.51 3.76 9.99
N ALA A 81 -10.35 3.17 9.67
CA ALA A 81 -9.99 2.74 8.34
C ALA A 81 -10.51 1.33 8.03
N LYS A 82 -10.73 1.03 6.75
CA LYS A 82 -11.06 -0.31 6.29
C LYS A 82 -9.80 -1.06 5.86
N PHE A 83 -9.57 -2.24 6.42
CA PHE A 83 -8.49 -3.10 5.97
C PHE A 83 -8.78 -3.66 4.57
N VAL A 84 -7.79 -3.59 3.69
CA VAL A 84 -7.77 -4.23 2.38
C VAL A 84 -6.58 -5.16 2.36
N GLN A 85 -6.80 -6.43 2.02
CA GLN A 85 -5.71 -7.39 1.94
C GLN A 85 -4.75 -7.01 0.78
N GLU A 86 -3.45 -7.12 1.02
CA GLU A 86 -2.39 -6.60 0.14
C GLU A 86 -2.42 -7.12 -1.29
N VAL A 87 -2.63 -8.43 -1.49
CA VAL A 87 -2.77 -9.03 -2.83
C VAL A 87 -3.97 -8.41 -3.55
N ASN A 88 -5.07 -8.16 -2.84
CA ASN A 88 -6.22 -7.49 -3.44
C ASN A 88 -5.93 -6.02 -3.75
N ALA A 89 -5.26 -5.29 -2.85
CA ALA A 89 -4.90 -3.88 -3.06
C ALA A 89 -4.02 -3.71 -4.32
N VAL A 90 -2.94 -4.50 -4.42
CA VAL A 90 -2.02 -4.49 -5.56
C VAL A 90 -2.74 -4.93 -6.84
N SER A 91 -3.56 -5.99 -6.76
CA SER A 91 -4.30 -6.47 -7.93
C SER A 91 -5.27 -5.42 -8.47
N LEU A 92 -6.02 -4.74 -7.59
CA LEU A 92 -6.96 -3.69 -7.99
C LEU A 92 -6.24 -2.50 -8.64
N ALA A 93 -5.10 -2.09 -8.07
CA ALA A 93 -4.29 -1.01 -8.62
C ALA A 93 -3.75 -1.38 -10.01
N VAL A 94 -3.20 -2.59 -10.16
CA VAL A 94 -2.63 -3.06 -11.43
C VAL A 94 -3.70 -3.31 -12.49
N GLU A 95 -4.84 -3.89 -12.14
CA GLU A 95 -5.96 -4.08 -13.08
C GLU A 95 -6.48 -2.74 -13.62
N ARG A 96 -6.46 -1.69 -12.81
CA ARG A 96 -6.86 -0.34 -13.21
C ARG A 96 -5.80 0.37 -14.05
N MET A 97 -4.54 0.36 -13.60
CA MET A 97 -3.47 1.16 -14.21
C MET A 97 -2.79 0.46 -15.39
N TYR A 98 -2.75 -0.87 -15.38
CA TYR A 98 -2.06 -1.71 -16.35
C TYR A 98 -2.97 -2.89 -16.75
N PRO A 99 -4.08 -2.64 -17.47
CA PRO A 99 -5.08 -3.67 -17.78
C PRO A 99 -4.53 -4.83 -18.63
N GLU A 100 -3.40 -4.66 -19.32
CA GLU A 100 -2.73 -5.73 -20.07
C GLU A 100 -1.68 -6.51 -19.26
N CYS A 101 -1.48 -6.16 -17.98
CA CYS A 101 -0.55 -6.86 -17.11
C CYS A 101 -0.97 -8.34 -16.93
N GLY A 102 -0.03 -9.24 -17.24
CA GLY A 102 -0.18 -10.69 -17.07
C GLY A 102 0.38 -11.22 -15.74
N SER A 103 1.33 -10.50 -15.14
CA SER A 103 1.91 -10.84 -13.85
C SER A 103 2.50 -9.65 -13.12
N VAL A 104 2.44 -9.70 -11.79
CA VAL A 104 3.09 -8.73 -10.89
C VAL A 104 4.09 -9.47 -10.02
N ILE A 105 5.28 -8.91 -9.88
CA ILE A 105 6.29 -9.35 -8.92
C ILE A 105 6.51 -8.19 -7.96
N GLU A 106 6.17 -8.41 -6.69
CA GLU A 106 6.36 -7.46 -5.61
C GLU A 106 7.48 -7.94 -4.70
N LEU A 107 8.53 -7.12 -4.58
CA LEU A 107 9.67 -7.40 -3.71
C LEU A 107 9.59 -6.48 -2.50
N GLY A 108 9.18 -7.03 -1.37
CA GLY A 108 9.06 -6.34 -0.10
C GLY A 108 10.37 -6.34 0.71
N GLY A 109 10.29 -5.77 1.90
CA GLY A 109 11.41 -5.78 2.86
C GLY A 109 11.69 -7.16 3.43
N GLN A 110 10.64 -7.91 3.78
CA GLN A 110 10.75 -9.23 4.44
C GLN A 110 10.13 -10.38 3.65
N ASP A 111 9.34 -10.09 2.63
CA ASP A 111 8.67 -11.08 1.79
C ASP A 111 8.77 -10.68 0.31
N ALA A 112 8.44 -11.63 -0.56
CA ALA A 112 8.24 -11.39 -1.97
C ALA A 112 6.97 -12.11 -2.45
N LYS A 113 6.26 -11.50 -3.39
CA LYS A 113 4.99 -12.01 -3.90
C LYS A 113 4.99 -11.98 -5.42
N ILE A 114 4.37 -13.00 -6.01
CA ILE A 114 4.03 -13.02 -7.43
C ILE A 114 2.53 -13.22 -7.57
N ILE A 115 1.90 -12.43 -8.43
CA ILE A 115 0.49 -12.55 -8.77
C ILE A 115 0.41 -12.77 -10.26
N ILE A 116 -0.13 -13.93 -10.69
CA ILE A 116 -0.39 -14.21 -12.09
C ILE A 116 -1.87 -13.92 -12.38
N PHE A 117 -2.14 -13.14 -13.43
CA PHE A 117 -3.47 -12.86 -13.92
C PHE A 117 -3.79 -13.78 -15.09
N LYS A 118 -4.63 -14.79 -14.87
CA LYS A 118 -5.07 -15.71 -15.92
C LYS A 118 -6.45 -15.30 -16.41
N LYS A 119 -6.58 -15.00 -17.70
CA LYS A 119 -7.89 -14.72 -18.30
C LYS A 119 -8.69 -16.02 -18.40
N ASP A 120 -9.89 -15.98 -17.88
CA ASP A 120 -10.87 -17.04 -18.03
C ASP A 120 -11.38 -17.04 -19.49
N PRO A 121 -11.26 -18.14 -20.24
CA PRO A 121 -11.63 -18.18 -21.65
C PRO A 121 -13.13 -17.97 -21.92
N GLU A 122 -14.00 -18.34 -20.98
CA GLU A 122 -15.45 -18.29 -21.14
C GLU A 122 -16.03 -16.94 -20.72
N THR A 123 -15.55 -16.41 -19.60
CA THR A 123 -16.09 -15.18 -18.98
C THR A 123 -15.25 -13.94 -19.29
N GLY A 124 -14.03 -14.10 -19.81
CA GLY A 124 -13.07 -13.02 -20.04
C GLY A 124 -12.51 -12.37 -18.77
N ARG A 125 -12.96 -12.81 -17.57
CA ARG A 125 -12.52 -12.27 -16.28
C ARG A 125 -11.11 -12.73 -15.95
N LYS A 126 -10.34 -11.90 -15.26
CA LYS A 126 -9.00 -12.27 -14.79
C LYS A 126 -9.10 -13.00 -13.43
N LYS A 127 -8.64 -14.25 -13.38
CA LYS A 127 -8.38 -14.98 -12.14
C LYS A 127 -7.00 -14.61 -11.61
N LYS A 128 -6.94 -14.28 -10.33
CA LYS A 128 -5.71 -13.91 -9.60
C LYS A 128 -5.13 -15.16 -8.96
N ILE A 129 -3.89 -15.49 -9.28
CA ILE A 129 -3.17 -16.65 -8.71
C ILE A 129 -1.96 -16.11 -7.95
N PRO A 130 -2.09 -15.81 -6.65
CA PRO A 130 -0.98 -15.34 -5.84
C PRO A 130 -0.10 -16.51 -5.37
N SER A 131 1.20 -16.26 -5.32
CA SER A 131 2.19 -17.10 -4.63
C SER A 131 3.10 -16.18 -3.81
N MET A 132 3.37 -16.57 -2.56
CA MET A 132 4.14 -15.76 -1.61
C MET A 132 5.33 -16.56 -1.11
N ASN A 133 6.48 -15.91 -0.98
CA ASN A 133 7.65 -16.43 -0.30
C ASN A 133 7.93 -15.58 0.95
N ASP A 134 7.62 -16.14 2.11
CA ASP A 134 7.81 -15.55 3.44
C ASP A 134 8.93 -16.24 4.26
N LYS A 135 9.42 -17.39 3.81
CA LYS A 135 10.40 -18.22 4.55
C LYS A 135 11.85 -17.97 4.16
N CYS A 136 12.11 -17.64 2.90
CA CYS A 136 13.47 -17.38 2.42
C CYS A 136 13.66 -15.89 2.19
N ALA A 137 14.58 -15.27 2.94
CA ALA A 137 14.96 -13.88 2.73
C ALA A 137 15.66 -13.65 1.38
N GLY A 138 16.15 -14.72 0.72
CA GLY A 138 16.76 -14.67 -0.61
C GLY A 138 15.81 -14.02 -1.63
N GLY A 139 16.19 -12.85 -2.13
CA GLY A 139 15.40 -12.06 -3.08
C GLY A 139 14.59 -10.92 -2.48
N THR A 140 14.60 -10.72 -1.16
CA THR A 140 13.91 -9.62 -0.47
C THR A 140 14.83 -8.44 -0.16
N GLY A 141 14.25 -7.29 0.18
CA GLY A 141 14.99 -6.11 0.61
C GLY A 141 15.89 -6.35 1.83
N ALA A 142 15.55 -7.30 2.71
CA ALA A 142 16.38 -7.63 3.88
C ALA A 142 17.78 -8.15 3.51
N VAL A 143 17.93 -8.85 2.38
CA VAL A 143 19.26 -9.28 1.90
C VAL A 143 20.05 -8.08 1.40
N ILE A 144 19.41 -7.18 0.65
CA ILE A 144 20.05 -5.95 0.15
C ILE A 144 20.51 -5.07 1.31
N ASP A 145 19.66 -4.87 2.33
CA ASP A 145 19.99 -4.11 3.53
C ASP A 145 21.19 -4.72 4.29
N LYS A 146 21.26 -6.05 4.43
CA LYS A 146 22.39 -6.74 5.07
C LYS A 146 23.69 -6.59 4.29
N ILE A 147 23.65 -6.66 2.95
CA ILE A 147 24.83 -6.45 2.10
C ILE A 147 25.31 -5.01 2.27
N ASN A 148 24.40 -4.03 2.15
CA ASN A 148 24.74 -2.62 2.30
C ASN A 148 25.37 -2.31 3.67
N ALA A 149 24.85 -2.90 4.75
CA ALA A 149 25.41 -2.74 6.10
C ALA A 149 26.84 -3.30 6.26
N LYS A 150 27.29 -4.17 5.35
CA LYS A 150 28.67 -4.71 5.32
C LYS A 150 29.62 -3.92 4.41
N LEU A 151 29.07 -3.06 3.54
CA LEU A 151 29.84 -2.22 2.62
C LEU A 151 30.09 -0.81 3.16
N ARG A 152 29.49 -0.48 4.31
CA ARG A 152 29.78 0.73 5.09
C ARG A 152 30.86 0.45 6.11
#